data_AF-A0A392U6H5-F1
#
_entry.id   AF-A0A392U6H5-F1
#
_cell.length_a   1.000
_cell.length_b   1.000
_cell.length_c   1.000
_cell.angle_alpha   90.00
_cell.angle_beta   90.00
_cell.angle_gamma   90.00
#
_symmetry.space_group_name_H-M   'P 1'
#
loop_
_entity.id
_entity.type
_entity.pdbx_description
1 polymer ?
#
loop_
_entity_poly.entity_id
_entity_poly.type
_entity_poly.pdbx_seq_one_letter_code
_entity_poly.pdbx_strand_id
1 'polypeptide(L)' 'MVDVVDPAPVKALPEEEYEKKVREVYPNAEEELVNFLNRCKLNNSEVMLCPRCSAVCDKEATAG' A
#
# COMPACT_ATOMS: atom_id res chain seq x y z
N MET A 1 -27.85 -10.20 -6.35
CA MET A 1 -26.96 -10.18 -7.53
C MET A 1 -25.69 -9.51 -7.06
N VAL A 2 -24.58 -10.25 -7.03
CA VAL A 2 -23.27 -9.63 -6.76
C VAL A 2 -22.76 -9.17 -8.11
N ASP A 3 -22.73 -7.86 -8.33
CA ASP A 3 -22.11 -7.27 -9.50
C ASP A 3 -20.64 -7.71 -9.54
N VAL A 4 -20.34 -8.59 -10.49
CA VAL A 4 -18.96 -8.96 -10.82
C VAL A 4 -18.38 -7.74 -11.50
N VAL A 5 -17.68 -6.90 -10.74
CA VAL A 5 -16.87 -5.83 -11.30
C VAL A 5 -15.81 -6.50 -12.18
N ASP A 6 -15.96 -6.34 -13.49
CA ASP A 6 -14.97 -6.75 -14.48
C ASP A 6 -13.62 -6.11 -14.09
N PRO A 7 -12.59 -6.89 -13.72
CA PRO A 7 -11.31 -6.31 -13.37
C PRO A 7 -10.74 -5.67 -14.63
N ALA A 8 -10.54 -4.34 -14.58
CA ALA A 8 -9.86 -3.59 -15.62
C ALA A 8 -8.59 -4.35 -16.07
N PRO A 9 -8.18 -4.26 -17.36
CA PRO A 9 -6.99 -4.94 -17.85
C PRO A 9 -5.81 -4.61 -16.94
N VAL A 10 -5.28 -5.63 -16.26
CA VAL A 10 -4.14 -5.48 -15.35
C VAL A 10 -2.95 -5.09 -16.22
N LYS A 11 -2.66 -3.79 -16.31
CA LYS A 11 -1.45 -3.32 -16.97
C LYS A 11 -0.28 -3.85 -16.15
N ALA A 12 0.55 -4.69 -16.76
CA ALA A 12 1.78 -5.15 -16.15
C ALA A 12 2.64 -3.90 -15.89
N LEU A 13 2.82 -3.57 -14.61
CA LEU A 13 3.79 -2.56 -14.21
C LEU A 13 5.19 -3.16 -14.39
N PRO A 14 6.17 -2.37 -14.87
CA PRO A 14 7.56 -2.80 -14.83
C PRO A 14 7.97 -3.07 -13.37
N GLU A 15 8.82 -4.07 -13.18
CA GLU A 15 9.17 -4.63 -11.87
C GLU A 15 9.71 -3.56 -10.90
N GLU A 16 10.56 -2.66 -11.41
CA GLU A 16 11.11 -1.52 -10.64
C GLU A 16 10.03 -0.56 -10.12
N GLU A 17 9.00 -0.28 -10.93
CA GLU A 17 7.92 0.62 -10.53
C GLU A 17 7.02 -0.05 -9.48
N TYR A 18 6.79 -1.36 -9.61
CA TYR A 18 6.08 -2.14 -8.62
C TYR A 18 6.81 -2.15 -7.28
N GLU A 19 8.12 -2.43 -7.27
CA GLU A 19 8.93 -2.41 -6.06
C GLU A 19 8.89 -1.05 -5.37
N LYS A 20 8.99 0.04 -6.14
CA LYS A 20 8.91 1.39 -5.59
C LYS A 20 7.55 1.65 -4.91
N LYS A 21 6.44 1.33 -5.59
CA LYS A 21 5.09 1.49 -5.02
C LYS A 21 4.91 0.66 -3.75
N VAL A 22 5.41 -0.58 -3.73
CA VAL A 22 5.32 -1.45 -2.56
C VAL A 22 6.06 -0.84 -1.35
N ARG A 23 7.25 -0.27 -1.56
CA ARG A 23 8.05 0.34 -0.47
C ARG A 23 7.45 1.65 0.08
N GLU A 24 6.69 2.36 -0.75
CA GLU A 24 5.95 3.55 -0.31
C GLU A 24 4.73 3.15 0.53
N VAL A 25 3.98 2.14 0.08
CA VAL A 25 2.72 1.68 0.71
C VAL A 25 2.96 0.89 1.99
N TYR A 26 3.98 0.03 2.02
CA TYR A 26 4.23 -0.89 3.13
C TYR A 26 5.52 -0.55 3.89
N PRO A 27 5.64 -1.01 5.15
CA PRO A 27 6.92 -0.99 5.85
C PRO A 27 7.99 -1.74 5.05
N ASN A 28 9.20 -1.19 4.96
CA ASN A 28 10.32 -1.92 4.38
C ASN A 28 10.69 -3.13 5.25
N ALA A 29 11.33 -4.15 4.67
CA ALA A 29 11.69 -5.38 5.39
C ALA A 29 12.54 -5.17 6.65
N GLU A 30 13.34 -4.09 6.69
CA GLU A 30 14.21 -3.73 7.81
C GLU A 30 13.67 -2.53 8.62
N GLU A 31 12.51 -1.99 8.26
CA GLU A 31 11.91 -0.84 8.93
C GLU A 31 11.02 -1.28 10.08
N GLU A 32 11.32 -0.81 11.28
CA GLU A 32 10.43 -1.02 12.42
C GLU A 32 9.07 -0.36 12.18
N LEU A 33 8.00 -1.02 12.63
CA LEU A 33 6.64 -0.51 12.47
C LEU A 33 6.46 0.90 13.03
N VAL A 34 7.13 1.23 14.14
CA VAL A 34 7.06 2.57 14.75
C VAL A 34 7.67 3.63 13.82
N ASN A 35 8.75 3.30 13.11
CA ASN A 35 9.38 4.19 12.16
C ASN A 35 8.49 4.42 10.94
N PHE A 36 7.85 3.36 10.43
CA PHE A 36 6.84 3.47 9.38
C PHE A 36 5.67 4.38 9.81
N LEU A 37 5.10 4.16 11.00
CA LEU A 37 4.00 5.00 11.51
C LEU A 37 4.41 6.46 11.69
N ASN A 38 5.65 6.71 12.13
CA ASN A 38 6.20 8.06 12.22
C ASN A 38 6.35 8.70 10.83
N ARG A 39 6.78 7.96 9.81
CA ARG A 39 6.85 8.42 8.41
C ARG A 39 5.46 8.80 7.90
N CYS A 40 4.46 7.93 8.07
CA CYS A 40 3.08 8.24 7.68
C CYS A 40 2.56 9.49 8.39
N LYS A 41 2.81 9.60 9.70
CA LYS A 41 2.44 10.79 10.48
C LYS A 41 3.10 12.07 9.97
N LEU A 42 4.39 12.03 9.60
CA LEU A 42 5.10 13.17 9.04
C LEU A 42 4.54 13.58 7.66
N ASN A 43 4.11 12.59 6.88
CA ASN A 43 3.48 12.81 5.58
C ASN A 43 1.99 13.17 5.67
N ASN A 44 1.41 13.22 6.89
CA ASN A 44 -0.02 13.39 7.15
C ASN A 44 -0.91 12.34 6.46
N SER A 45 -0.37 11.15 6.19
CA SER A 45 -1.11 10.07 5.56
C SER A 45 -1.83 9.22 6.59
N GLU A 46 -3.05 8.79 6.24
CA GLU A 46 -3.79 7.81 7.04
C GLU A 46 -3.19 6.42 6.89
N VAL A 47 -3.06 5.71 7.99
CA VAL A 47 -2.65 4.29 8.00
C VAL A 47 -3.89 3.42 8.09
N MET A 48 -3.93 2.36 7.30
CA MET A 48 -5.01 1.39 7.28
C MET A 48 -4.49 -0.04 7.51
N LEU A 49 -5.39 -0.90 8.00
CA LEU A 49 -5.16 -2.33 8.06
C LEU A 49 -5.88 -2.98 6.90
N CYS A 50 -5.16 -3.76 6.11
CA CYS A 50 -5.76 -4.55 5.04
C CYS A 50 -6.73 -5.57 5.66
N PRO A 51 -8.03 -5.58 5.32
CA PRO A 51 -9.00 -6.50 5.91
C PRO A 51 -8.76 -7.97 5.50
N ARG A 52 -7.94 -8.22 4.46
CA ARG A 52 -7.64 -9.57 3.97
C ARG A 52 -6.48 -10.24 4.69
N CYS A 53 -5.40 -9.50 4.94
CA CYS A 53 -4.15 -10.04 5.49
C CYS A 53 -3.70 -9.35 6.78
N SER A 54 -4.46 -8.38 7.28
CA SER A 54 -4.13 -7.57 8.47
C SER A 54 -2.78 -6.85 8.38
N ALA A 55 -2.22 -6.70 7.18
CA ALA A 55 -1.02 -5.91 6.96
C ALA A 55 -1.31 -4.42 7.19
N VAL A 56 -0.35 -3.72 7.80
CA VAL A 56 -0.36 -2.26 7.95
C VAL A 56 0.10 -1.64 6.64
N CYS A 57 -0.68 -0.71 6.08
CA CYS A 57 -0.31 0.02 4.87
C CYS A 57 -0.73 1.49 4.94
N ASP A 58 -0.03 2.30 4.17
CA ASP A 58 -0.34 3.70 3.94
C ASP A 58 -1.51 3.82 2.96
N LYS A 59 -2.60 4.45 3.40
CA LYS A 59 -3.84 4.57 2.62
C LYS A 59 -3.67 5.52 1.44
N GLU A 60 -2.90 6.60 1.60
CA GLU A 60 -2.73 7.60 0.56
C GLU A 60 -1.79 7.10 -0.54
N ALA A 61 -0.76 6.33 -0.17
CA ALA A 61 0.10 5.66 -1.14
C ALA A 61 -0.63 4.57 -1.96
N THR A 62 -1.79 4.10 -1.48
CA THR A 62 -2.61 3.10 -2.19
C THR A 62 -3.54 3.73 -3.25
N ALA A 63 -3.66 5.07 -3.29
CA ALA A 63 -4.59 5.77 -4.18
C ALA A 63 -4.04 6.03 -5.61
N GLY A 64 -2.86 5.50 -5.95
CA GLY A 64 -2.14 5.71 -7.22
C GLY A 64 -2.34 4.65 -8.29
#